data_AF-A0ABD4PHN3-F1
#
_entry.id   AF-A0ABD4PHN3-F1
#
_cell.length_a   1.000
_cell.length_b   1.000
_cell.length_c   1.000
_cell.angle_alpha   90.00
_cell.angle_beta   90.00
_cell.angle_gamma   90.00
#
_symmetry.space_group_name_H-M   'P 1'
#
loop_
_entity.id
_entity.type
_entity.pdbx_description
1 polymer ?
#
loop_
_entity_poly.entity_id
_entity_poly.type
_entity_poly.pdbx_seq_one_letter_code
_entity_poly.pdbx_strand_id
1 'polypeptide(L)'
;LLSSSEMAFEQEKEPDGERWHDWSDPYRKWRTRKGYMPGKILTLNGDLARRLTTDYGDTWALIGSNEPYAAIHQWGGLPGMPPGPAAIGARPYMGFDQVAEQEIMDEIRKRFKKATETP
;
A
#
# COMPACT_ATOMS: atom_id res chain seq x y z
N LEU A 1 -5.01 7.80 5.16
CA LEU A 1 -3.87 6.88 4.87
C LEU A 1 -4.32 5.47 4.47
N LEU A 2 -5.14 4.79 5.28
CA LEU A 2 -5.57 3.42 4.98
C LEU A 2 -6.40 3.36 3.69
N SER A 3 -7.37 4.26 3.51
CA SER A 3 -8.22 4.30 2.31
C SER A 3 -7.42 4.54 1.03
N SER A 4 -6.41 5.41 1.07
CA SER A 4 -5.47 5.62 -0.03
C SER A 4 -4.76 4.30 -0.41
N SER A 5 -4.33 3.51 0.59
CA SER A 5 -3.76 2.19 0.34
C SER A 5 -4.78 1.21 -0.26
N GLU A 6 -6.00 1.17 0.27
CA GLU A 6 -7.07 0.33 -0.28
C GLU A 6 -7.35 0.67 -1.76
N MET A 7 -7.39 1.96 -2.10
CA MET A 7 -7.54 2.43 -3.47
C MET A 7 -6.37 2.02 -4.37
N ALA A 8 -5.14 2.03 -3.86
CA ALA A 8 -3.96 1.56 -4.58
C ALA A 8 -4.09 0.08 -4.98
N PHE A 9 -4.52 -0.80 -4.06
CA PHE A 9 -4.81 -2.20 -4.36
C PHE A 9 -5.99 -2.38 -5.32
N GLU A 10 -7.04 -1.57 -5.17
CA GLU A 10 -8.23 -1.67 -6.01
C GLU A 10 -7.92 -1.32 -7.46
N GLN A 11 -7.17 -0.24 -7.66
CA GLN A 11 -6.83 0.35 -8.96
C GLN A 11 -5.52 -0.19 -9.56
N GLU A 12 -4.77 -1.00 -8.80
CA GLU A 12 -3.45 -1.53 -9.15
C GLU A 12 -2.44 -0.45 -9.53
N LYS A 13 -2.41 0.64 -8.76
CA LYS A 13 -1.55 1.80 -9.02
C LYS A 13 -1.01 2.40 -7.73
N GLU A 14 0.03 3.22 -7.86
CA GLU A 14 0.54 3.99 -6.75
C GLU A 14 -0.49 5.02 -6.27
N PRO A 15 -0.59 5.31 -4.96
CA PRO A 15 -1.53 6.30 -4.41
C PRO A 15 -1.58 7.62 -5.18
N ASP A 16 -0.41 8.17 -5.50
CA ASP A 16 -0.19 9.46 -6.14
C ASP A 16 0.47 9.32 -7.53
N GLY A 17 0.49 8.11 -8.10
CA GLY A 17 1.31 7.81 -9.25
C GLY A 17 0.68 6.89 -10.28
N GLU A 18 1.56 6.24 -11.04
CA GLU A 18 1.21 5.44 -12.21
C GLU A 18 0.72 4.03 -11.83
N ARG A 19 0.11 3.36 -12.80
CA ARG A 19 -0.26 1.95 -12.67
C ARG A 19 0.98 1.09 -12.39
N TRP A 20 0.86 0.15 -11.46
CA TRP A 20 1.94 -0.77 -11.15
C TRP A 20 2.34 -1.60 -12.37
N HIS A 21 3.64 -1.91 -12.44
CA HIS A 21 4.14 -2.84 -13.43
C HIS A 21 3.46 -4.21 -13.32
N ASP A 22 3.05 -4.72 -14.48
CA ASP A 22 2.46 -6.03 -14.67
C ASP A 22 3.32 -7.17 -14.11
N TRP A 23 2.70 -8.33 -13.94
CA TRP A 23 3.43 -9.55 -13.64
C TRP A 23 4.39 -9.93 -14.77
N SER A 24 5.57 -10.43 -14.38
CA SER A 24 6.46 -11.10 -15.31
C SER A 24 5.79 -12.34 -15.92
N ASP A 25 6.16 -12.68 -17.16
CA ASP A 25 5.64 -13.86 -17.85
C ASP A 25 5.78 -15.17 -17.06
N PRO A 26 6.93 -15.46 -16.40
CA PRO A 26 7.04 -16.67 -15.59
C PRO A 26 6.05 -16.71 -14.44
N TYR A 27 5.82 -15.57 -13.76
CA TYR A 27 4.89 -15.49 -12.64
C TYR A 27 3.44 -15.63 -13.12
N ARG A 28 3.08 -14.98 -14.24
CA ARG A 28 1.77 -15.13 -14.89
C ARG A 28 1.49 -16.60 -15.23
N LYS A 29 2.44 -17.28 -15.89
CA LYS A 29 2.34 -18.73 -16.21
C LYS A 29 2.21 -19.60 -14.96
N TRP A 30 2.90 -19.27 -13.88
CA TRP A 30 2.76 -19.98 -12.60
C TRP A 30 1.36 -19.79 -11.99
N ARG A 31 0.83 -18.55 -11.94
CA ARG A 31 -0.52 -18.27 -11.43
C ARG A 31 -1.60 -19.01 -12.21
N THR A 32 -1.51 -19.04 -13.54
CA THR A 32 -2.45 -19.81 -14.39
C THR A 32 -2.43 -21.29 -14.05
N ARG A 33 -1.23 -21.90 -13.97
CA ARG A 33 -1.08 -23.33 -13.62
C ARG A 33 -1.59 -23.66 -12.22
N LYS A 34 -1.58 -22.70 -11.30
CA LYS A 34 -2.05 -22.85 -9.93
C LYS A 34 -3.52 -22.45 -9.72
N GLY A 35 -4.23 -22.02 -10.77
CA GLY A 35 -5.63 -21.62 -10.68
C GLY A 35 -5.87 -20.26 -10.01
N TYR A 36 -4.86 -19.39 -9.95
CA TYR A 36 -4.96 -18.04 -9.36
C TYR A 36 -5.33 -16.95 -10.38
N MET A 37 -5.96 -17.33 -11.49
CA MET A 37 -6.36 -16.43 -12.57
C MET A 37 -7.88 -16.51 -12.80
N PRO A 38 -8.57 -15.38 -13.04
CA PRO A 38 -8.06 -14.00 -13.02
C PRO A 38 -7.66 -13.53 -11.60
N GLY A 39 -6.81 -12.52 -11.49
CA GLY A 39 -6.37 -11.97 -10.21
C GLY A 39 -5.77 -10.56 -10.35
N LYS A 40 -5.54 -9.89 -9.21
CA LYS A 40 -4.95 -8.55 -9.14
C LYS A 40 -3.48 -8.59 -8.68
N ILE A 41 -2.68 -7.63 -9.14
CA ILE A 41 -1.32 -7.36 -8.68
C ILE A 41 -1.33 -7.14 -7.16
N LEU A 42 -0.27 -7.61 -6.49
CA LEU A 42 -0.15 -7.71 -5.02
C LEU A 42 -1.28 -8.45 -4.29
N THR A 43 -2.17 -9.14 -5.01
CA THR A 43 -3.30 -9.89 -4.42
C THR A 43 -3.19 -11.36 -4.83
N LEU A 44 -2.59 -12.19 -3.97
CA LEU A 44 -2.70 -13.66 -4.08
C LEU A 44 -3.88 -14.16 -3.23
N ASN A 45 -3.80 -13.95 -1.92
CA ASN A 45 -4.87 -14.23 -0.95
C ASN A 45 -5.39 -12.95 -0.25
N GLY A 46 -4.97 -11.77 -0.73
CA GLY A 46 -5.29 -10.47 -0.12
C GLY A 46 -4.64 -10.19 1.24
N ASP A 47 -3.70 -11.04 1.66
CA ASP A 47 -3.02 -10.95 2.97
C ASP A 47 -2.36 -9.60 3.21
N LEU A 48 -1.65 -9.05 2.22
CA LEU A 48 -0.94 -7.77 2.33
C LEU A 48 -1.86 -6.61 2.68
N ALA A 49 -2.93 -6.43 1.90
CA ALA A 49 -3.91 -5.38 2.14
C ALA A 49 -4.60 -5.58 3.51
N ARG A 50 -4.92 -6.82 3.88
CA ARG A 50 -5.61 -7.14 5.15
C ARG A 50 -4.76 -6.89 6.40
N ARG A 51 -3.44 -6.86 6.27
CA ARG A 51 -2.49 -6.69 7.37
C ARG A 51 -1.87 -5.30 7.38
N LEU A 52 -2.51 -4.33 6.73
CA LEU A 52 -2.18 -2.93 6.95
C LEU A 52 -2.68 -2.50 8.32
N THR A 53 -1.82 -1.82 9.05
CA THR A 53 -2.12 -1.23 10.35
C THR A 53 -1.76 0.23 10.31
N THR A 54 -2.58 1.05 10.98
CA THR A 54 -2.33 2.47 11.17
C THR A 54 -2.16 2.78 12.65
N ASP A 55 -1.37 3.80 12.95
CA ASP A 55 -1.22 4.34 14.29
C ASP A 55 -1.00 5.85 14.18
N TYR A 56 -1.33 6.61 15.21
CA TYR A 56 -1.21 8.06 15.17
C TYR A 56 -1.07 8.69 16.55
N GLY A 57 -0.45 9.86 16.59
CA GLY A 57 -0.36 10.73 17.75
C GLY A 57 -0.62 12.18 17.37
N ASP A 58 -0.31 13.11 18.28
CA ASP A 58 -0.60 14.52 18.08
C ASP A 58 0.22 15.17 16.95
N THR A 59 1.38 14.59 16.63
CA THR A 59 2.33 15.14 15.65
C THR A 59 2.79 14.13 14.60
N TRP A 60 2.18 12.95 14.56
CA TRP A 60 2.58 11.89 13.64
C TRP A 60 1.40 10.98 13.27
N ALA A 61 1.50 10.40 12.09
CA ALA A 61 0.63 9.32 11.63
C ALA A 61 1.51 8.28 10.94
N LEU A 62 1.19 7.01 11.16
CA LEU A 62 1.92 5.86 10.63
C LEU A 62 0.95 4.93 9.90
N ILE A 63 1.46 4.33 8.84
CA ILE A 63 0.87 3.15 8.20
C ILE A 63 1.98 2.13 7.95
N GLY A 64 1.67 0.85 8.13
CA GLY A 64 2.65 -0.23 7.95
C GLY A 64 1.99 -1.59 7.82
N SER A 65 2.81 -2.63 7.64
CA SER A 65 2.37 -4.02 7.62
C SER A 65 3.41 -4.93 8.27
N ASN A 66 2.95 -6.00 8.90
CA ASN A 66 3.82 -7.06 9.45
C ASN A 66 4.08 -8.21 8.46
N GLU A 67 3.63 -8.09 7.21
CA GLU A 67 3.94 -9.07 6.17
C GLU A 67 5.44 -9.03 5.83
N PRO A 68 6.15 -10.19 5.79
CA PRO A 68 7.60 -10.21 5.55
C PRO A 68 8.00 -9.66 4.18
N TYR A 69 7.07 -9.63 3.22
CA TYR A 69 7.28 -9.12 1.86
C TYR A 69 6.71 -7.70 1.64
N ALA A 70 6.18 -7.04 2.68
CA ALA A 70 5.65 -5.68 2.58
C ALA A 70 6.70 -4.69 2.08
N ALA A 71 7.89 -4.71 2.71
CA ALA A 71 8.98 -3.79 2.42
C ALA A 71 9.43 -3.83 0.95
N ILE A 72 9.65 -5.03 0.41
CA ILE A 72 10.12 -5.20 -0.97
C ILE A 72 9.07 -4.80 -2.00
N HIS A 73 7.78 -4.89 -1.66
CA HIS A 73 6.73 -4.35 -2.52
C HIS A 73 6.62 -2.83 -2.41
N GLN A 74 6.79 -2.24 -1.22
CA GLN A 74 6.77 -0.79 -1.07
C GLN A 74 7.95 -0.11 -1.77
N TRP A 75 9.18 -0.63 -1.59
CA TRP A 75 10.41 0.06 -2.00
C TRP A 75 11.19 -0.61 -3.13
N GLY A 76 10.81 -1.83 -3.51
CA GLY A 76 11.57 -2.64 -4.47
C GLY A 76 12.76 -3.37 -3.84
N GLY A 77 13.38 -4.23 -4.64
CA GLY A 77 14.60 -4.95 -4.29
C GLY A 77 15.82 -4.03 -4.24
N LEU A 78 16.73 -4.29 -3.30
CA LEU A 78 17.99 -3.55 -3.19
C LEU A 78 19.13 -4.25 -3.94
N PRO A 79 20.14 -3.52 -4.45
CA PRO A 79 21.28 -4.10 -5.17
C PRO A 79 22.09 -5.16 -4.40
N GLY A 80 22.03 -5.16 -3.07
CA GLY A 80 22.70 -6.15 -2.21
C GLY A 80 21.90 -7.44 -1.97
N MET A 81 20.68 -7.56 -2.49
CA MET A 81 19.87 -8.76 -2.35
C MET A 81 20.26 -9.83 -3.39
N PRO A 82 19.88 -11.11 -3.18
CA PRO A 82 20.02 -12.12 -4.23
C PRO A 82 19.32 -11.68 -5.54
N PRO A 83 19.75 -12.17 -6.71
CA PRO A 83 19.26 -11.69 -8.01
C PRO A 83 17.74 -11.68 -8.17
N GLY A 84 17.04 -12.67 -7.60
CA GLY A 84 15.58 -12.75 -7.64
C GLY A 84 14.91 -11.56 -6.93
N PRO A 85 15.07 -11.41 -5.60
CA PRO A 85 14.56 -10.26 -4.88
C PRO A 85 15.06 -8.91 -5.40
N ALA A 86 16.34 -8.78 -5.78
CA ALA A 86 16.91 -7.54 -6.29
C ALA A 86 16.21 -7.05 -7.58
N ALA A 87 15.67 -7.96 -8.39
CA ALA A 87 14.93 -7.63 -9.62
C ALA A 87 13.44 -7.29 -9.39
N ILE A 88 12.95 -7.35 -8.15
CA ILE A 88 11.56 -7.00 -7.85
C ILE A 88 11.42 -5.47 -7.88
N GLY A 89 10.72 -4.96 -8.89
CA GLY A 89 10.35 -3.56 -8.96
C GLY A 89 9.38 -3.15 -7.84
N ALA A 90 9.51 -1.91 -7.38
CA ALA A 90 8.61 -1.31 -6.41
C ALA A 90 7.17 -1.25 -6.95
N ARG A 91 6.21 -1.42 -6.04
CA ARG A 91 4.78 -1.21 -6.23
C ARG A 91 4.25 -0.51 -4.98
N PRO A 92 4.62 0.78 -4.78
CA PRO A 92 4.18 1.54 -3.62
C PRO A 92 2.66 1.47 -3.47
N TYR A 93 2.22 1.05 -2.29
CA TYR A 93 0.80 0.96 -1.94
C TYR A 93 0.49 1.77 -0.69
N MET A 94 1.50 2.22 0.05
CA MET A 94 1.38 3.22 1.11
C MET A 94 1.91 4.56 0.59
N GLY A 95 1.17 5.64 0.81
CA GLY A 95 1.53 6.96 0.31
C GLY A 95 0.62 8.06 0.83
N PHE A 96 0.88 9.26 0.34
CA PHE A 96 0.15 10.47 0.68
C PHE A 96 -0.41 11.11 -0.59
N ASP A 97 -1.57 10.64 -1.02
CA ASP A 97 -2.33 11.20 -2.13
C ASP A 97 -3.37 12.23 -1.66
N GLN A 98 -4.14 12.79 -2.59
CA GLN A 98 -5.20 13.75 -2.27
C GLN A 98 -6.27 13.18 -1.33
N VAL A 99 -6.52 11.87 -1.38
CA VAL A 99 -7.48 11.21 -0.49
C VAL A 99 -6.93 11.18 0.93
N ALA A 100 -5.68 10.76 1.10
CA ALA A 100 -5.00 10.78 2.37
C ALA A 100 -4.88 12.20 2.94
N GLU A 101 -4.58 13.20 2.10
CA GLU A 101 -4.53 14.60 2.50
C GLU A 101 -5.89 15.07 3.03
N GLN A 102 -6.96 14.81 2.29
CA GLN A 102 -8.31 15.20 2.69
C GLN A 102 -8.73 14.54 4.01
N GLU A 103 -8.44 13.26 4.19
CA GLU A 103 -8.71 12.54 5.45
C GLU A 103 -7.98 13.15 6.65
N ILE A 104 -6.70 13.49 6.48
CA ILE A 104 -5.91 14.13 7.54
C ILE A 104 -6.50 15.51 7.86
N MET A 105 -6.82 16.30 6.84
CA MET A 105 -7.38 17.64 7.03
C MET A 105 -8.75 17.61 7.74
N ASP A 106 -9.58 16.61 7.42
CA ASP A 106 -10.88 16.46 8.07
C ASP A 106 -10.76 16.03 9.54
N GLU A 107 -9.82 15.14 9.87
CA GLU A 107 -9.58 14.78 11.27
C GLU A 107 -8.98 15.95 12.05
N ILE A 108 -8.07 16.74 11.45
CA ILE A 108 -7.53 17.98 12.07
C ILE A 108 -8.66 18.97 12.37
N ARG A 109 -9.54 19.25 11.40
CA ARG A 109 -10.69 20.17 11.57
C ARG A 109 -11.62 19.68 12.67
N LYS A 110 -11.94 18.39 12.67
CA LYS A 110 -12.79 17.76 13.69
C LYS A 110 -12.19 17.89 15.08
N ARG A 111 -10.88 17.65 15.23
CA ARG A 111 -10.17 17.77 16.51
C ARG A 111 -10.08 19.23 16.97
N PHE A 112 -9.80 20.16 16.07
CA PHE A 112 -9.79 21.60 16.37
C PHE A 112 -11.15 22.08 16.87
N LYS A 113 -12.23 21.73 16.15
CA LYS A 113 -13.61 22.06 16.55
C LYS A 113 -13.92 21.55 17.96
N LYS A 114 -13.59 20.29 18.26
CA LYS A 114 -13.77 19.71 19.60
C LYS A 114 -13.01 20.49 20.68
N ALA A 115 -11.78 20.92 20.41
CA ALA A 115 -10.98 21.69 21.35
C ALA A 115 -11.56 23.09 21.60
N THR A 116 -12.11 23.75 20.57
CA THR A 116 -12.71 25.09 20.68
C THR A 116 -14.13 25.10 21.25
N GLU A 117 -14.84 23.96 21.19
CA GLU A 117 -16.22 23.82 21.70
C GLU A 117 -16.28 23.30 23.15
N THR A 118 -15.12 23.06 23.79
CA THR A 118 -15.07 22.70 25.22
C THR A 118 -15.10 23.99 26.06
N PRO A 119 -16.10 24.21 26.95
CA PRO A 119 -16.19 25.40 27.79
C PRO A 119 -15.06 25.51 28.83
#